data_AF-A0A2A2GG87-F1
#
_entry.id   AF-A0A2A2GG87-F1
#
_cell.length_a   1.000
_cell.length_b   1.000
_cell.length_c   1.000
_cell.angle_alpha   90.00
_cell.angle_beta   90.00
_cell.angle_gamma   90.00
#
_symmetry.space_group_name_H-M   'P 1'
#
loop_
_entity.id
_entity.type
_entity.pdbx_description
1 polymer ?
#
loop_
_entity_poly.entity_id
_entity_poly.type
_entity_poly.pdbx_seq_one_letter_code
_entity_poly.pdbx_strand_id
1 'polypeptide(L)'
;MLDGDPGGRVERAENDLVLSFLRVRRAIGLLGYFLPPALLAYSLIWGDGLLPSISAYYYSPMREVFVGILSAIAVFLWSYEGYRPRPGEWLSDLMAGRAASLGALAVALIPTAPGQPVACTLSQCVLGFSAASTLHWLGAALFFGALALFCLVLFVRGAHPDPEKTASNRIYRACGWIILAALALIGLILLSPEPVKTQLTPLRPVFWLETIATFAFATSWMVKGDAMKPVVRALAHAETGRPAP
;
A
#
# COMPACT_ATOMS: atom_id res chain seq x y z
N MET A 1 -13.02 -18.47 45.06
CA MET A 1 -13.97 -18.91 44.03
C MET A 1 -14.05 -17.78 43.02
N LEU A 2 -13.50 -17.99 41.82
CA LEU A 2 -13.25 -16.96 40.81
C LEU A 2 -14.50 -16.76 39.93
N ASP A 3 -15.48 -16.02 40.41
CA ASP A 3 -16.59 -15.56 39.57
C ASP A 3 -16.17 -14.28 38.84
N GLY A 4 -15.24 -14.44 37.90
CA GLY A 4 -14.95 -13.39 36.94
C GLY A 4 -16.13 -13.25 35.99
N ASP A 5 -16.85 -12.14 36.07
CA ASP A 5 -18.01 -11.79 35.25
C ASP A 5 -17.82 -12.23 33.78
N PRO A 6 -18.63 -13.19 33.27
CA PRO A 6 -18.52 -13.66 31.90
C PRO A 6 -18.78 -12.55 30.87
N GLY A 7 -19.57 -11.53 31.21
CA GLY A 7 -19.80 -10.37 30.35
C GLY A 7 -18.52 -9.56 30.15
N GLY A 8 -17.84 -9.20 31.24
CA GLY A 8 -16.57 -8.49 31.19
C GLY A 8 -15.42 -9.24 30.51
N ARG A 9 -15.42 -10.58 30.48
CA ARG A 9 -14.43 -11.36 29.72
C ARG A 9 -14.66 -11.30 28.21
N VAL A 10 -15.92 -11.36 27.78
CA VAL A 10 -16.29 -11.28 26.35
C VAL A 10 -16.00 -9.88 25.80
N GLU A 11 -16.39 -8.83 26.52
CA GLU A 11 -16.14 -7.44 26.11
C GLU A 11 -14.63 -7.13 25.97
N ARG A 12 -13.80 -7.61 26.92
CA ARG A 12 -12.34 -7.48 26.82
C ARG A 12 -11.77 -8.18 25.59
N ALA A 13 -12.21 -9.40 25.32
CA ALA A 13 -11.77 -10.16 24.15
C ALA A 13 -12.16 -9.45 22.84
N GLU A 14 -13.37 -8.90 22.74
CA GLU A 14 -13.82 -8.13 21.58
C GLU A 14 -12.99 -6.85 21.40
N ASN A 15 -12.74 -6.11 22.49
CA ASN A 15 -11.90 -4.90 22.45
C ASN A 15 -10.46 -5.22 22.03
N ASP A 16 -9.86 -6.28 22.56
CA ASP A 16 -8.50 -6.72 22.21
C ASP A 16 -8.39 -7.14 20.75
N LEU A 17 -9.42 -7.82 20.22
CA LEU A 17 -9.51 -8.15 18.79
C LEU A 17 -9.56 -6.88 17.94
N VAL A 18 -10.45 -5.92 18.27
CA VAL A 18 -10.55 -4.65 17.55
C VAL A 18 -9.22 -3.88 17.56
N LEU A 19 -8.56 -3.77 18.71
CA LEU A 19 -7.27 -3.11 18.84
C LEU A 19 -6.19 -3.81 18.00
N SER A 20 -6.19 -5.13 17.97
CA SER A 20 -5.27 -5.92 17.15
C SER A 20 -5.49 -5.67 15.65
N PHE A 21 -6.74 -5.64 15.19
CA PHE A 21 -7.08 -5.27 13.81
C PHE A 21 -6.63 -3.86 13.44
N LEU A 22 -6.81 -2.88 14.34
CA LEU A 22 -6.33 -1.51 14.12
C LEU A 22 -4.81 -1.43 14.05
N ARG A 23 -4.08 -2.17 14.91
CA ARG A 23 -2.62 -2.23 14.89
C ARG A 23 -2.07 -2.78 13.58
N VAL A 24 -2.68 -3.84 13.02
CA VAL A 24 -2.28 -4.39 11.70
C VAL A 24 -2.40 -3.31 10.61
N ARG A 25 -3.52 -2.58 10.56
CA ARG A 25 -3.74 -1.50 9.59
C ARG A 25 -2.72 -0.37 9.74
N ARG A 26 -2.41 0.02 10.98
CA ARG A 26 -1.39 1.02 11.28
C ARG A 26 0.00 0.56 10.86
N ALA A 27 0.36 -0.70 11.09
CA ALA A 27 1.64 -1.25 10.68
C ALA A 27 1.80 -1.20 9.15
N ILE A 28 0.76 -1.58 8.38
CA ILE A 28 0.76 -1.46 6.92
C ILE A 28 1.00 0.00 6.48
N GLY A 29 0.25 0.94 7.08
CA GLY A 29 0.38 2.36 6.77
C GLY A 29 1.76 2.94 7.11
N LEU A 30 2.29 2.62 8.30
CA LEU A 30 3.61 3.08 8.74
C LEU A 30 4.74 2.55 7.86
N LEU A 31 4.68 1.26 7.48
CA LEU A 31 5.65 0.67 6.55
C LEU A 31 5.60 1.33 5.18
N GLY A 32 4.39 1.63 4.68
CA GLY A 32 4.21 2.38 3.44
C GLY A 32 4.77 3.81 3.50
N TYR A 33 4.60 4.49 4.63
CA TYR A 33 5.21 5.81 4.82
C TYR A 33 6.72 5.76 4.99
N PHE A 34 7.26 4.71 5.58
CA PHE A 34 8.69 4.58 5.86
C PHE A 34 9.51 4.28 4.61
N LEU A 35 9.00 3.41 3.72
CA LEU A 35 9.80 2.92 2.59
C LEU A 35 10.34 4.03 1.67
N PRO A 36 9.53 4.92 1.06
CA PRO A 36 10.05 5.91 0.12
C PRO A 36 11.05 6.90 0.75
N PRO A 37 10.81 7.48 1.95
CA PRO A 37 11.79 8.30 2.64
C PRO A 37 13.09 7.56 2.98
N ALA A 38 13.03 6.30 3.38
CA ALA A 38 14.24 5.53 3.67
C ALA A 38 15.11 5.36 2.42
N LEU A 39 14.47 5.04 1.28
CA LEU A 39 15.16 4.93 -0.01
C LEU A 39 15.72 6.28 -0.48
N LEU A 40 14.93 7.35 -0.37
CA LEU A 40 15.35 8.70 -0.73
C LEU A 40 16.51 9.17 0.13
N ALA A 41 16.45 8.98 1.45
CA ALA A 41 17.52 9.32 2.38
C ALA A 41 18.81 8.56 2.03
N TYR A 42 18.71 7.27 1.71
CA TYR A 42 19.86 6.51 1.23
C TYR A 42 20.47 7.14 -0.03
N SER A 43 19.65 7.41 -1.05
CA SER A 43 20.11 8.00 -2.30
C SER A 43 20.72 9.39 -2.17
N LEU A 44 20.36 10.16 -1.14
CA LEU A 44 20.90 11.50 -0.90
C LEU A 44 22.18 11.50 -0.05
N ILE A 45 22.33 10.53 0.86
CA ILE A 45 23.42 10.54 1.86
C ILE A 45 24.54 9.57 1.46
N TRP A 46 24.20 8.39 0.95
CA TRP A 46 25.15 7.30 0.68
C TRP A 46 25.14 6.78 -0.77
N GLY A 47 24.09 7.05 -1.54
CA GLY A 47 23.94 6.57 -2.91
C GLY A 47 24.48 7.54 -3.97
N ASP A 48 24.64 7.03 -5.20
CA ASP A 48 25.05 7.81 -6.38
C ASP A 48 23.86 8.53 -7.05
N GLY A 49 22.94 9.03 -6.23
CA GLY A 49 21.71 9.69 -6.66
C GLY A 49 20.48 8.77 -6.71
N LEU A 50 19.37 9.35 -7.18
CA LEU A 50 18.06 8.72 -7.16
C LEU A 50 17.95 7.63 -8.24
N LEU A 51 17.54 6.42 -7.85
CA LEU A 51 17.30 5.32 -8.79
C LEU A 51 16.00 5.49 -9.60
N PRO A 52 15.87 4.84 -10.78
CA PRO A 52 14.72 4.98 -11.68
C PRO A 52 13.34 4.71 -11.07
N SER A 53 13.27 3.80 -10.10
CA SER A 53 12.04 3.33 -9.44
C SER A 53 12.35 2.86 -8.02
N ILE A 54 11.32 2.72 -7.18
CA ILE A 54 11.40 2.08 -5.85
C ILE A 54 11.95 0.65 -6.01
N SER A 55 11.45 -0.11 -6.99
CA SER A 55 11.92 -1.49 -7.23
C SER A 55 13.37 -1.58 -7.72
N ALA A 56 13.94 -0.52 -8.30
CA ALA A 56 15.35 -0.51 -8.68
C ALA A 56 16.30 -0.58 -7.47
N TYR A 57 15.86 -0.19 -6.28
CA TYR A 57 16.63 -0.35 -5.04
C TYR A 57 16.86 -1.81 -4.64
N TYR A 58 16.19 -2.77 -5.29
CA TYR A 58 16.53 -4.19 -5.15
C TYR A 58 18.00 -4.48 -5.49
N TYR A 59 18.59 -3.74 -6.43
CA TYR A 59 19.98 -3.89 -6.86
C TYR A 59 20.94 -2.93 -6.14
N SER A 60 20.58 -2.51 -4.94
CA SER A 60 21.38 -1.63 -4.08
C SER A 60 21.49 -2.20 -2.67
N PRO A 61 22.35 -1.65 -1.79
CA PRO A 61 22.37 -1.94 -0.36
C PRO A 61 21.04 -1.72 0.38
N MET A 62 20.03 -1.12 -0.25
CA MET A 62 18.68 -0.99 0.31
C MET A 62 17.78 -2.20 0.00
N ARG A 63 18.32 -3.27 -0.60
CA ARG A 63 17.57 -4.49 -0.92
C ARG A 63 16.90 -5.08 0.32
N GLU A 64 17.61 -5.21 1.43
CA GLU A 64 17.09 -5.81 2.66
C GLU A 64 15.90 -5.01 3.21
N VAL A 65 16.00 -3.68 3.15
CA VAL A 65 14.93 -2.76 3.58
C VAL A 65 13.72 -2.89 2.64
N PHE A 66 13.94 -2.83 1.33
CA PHE A 66 12.89 -2.96 0.32
C PHE A 66 12.15 -4.30 0.43
N VAL A 67 12.87 -5.42 0.38
CA VAL A 67 12.30 -6.77 0.45
C VAL A 67 11.64 -7.00 1.81
N GLY A 68 12.32 -6.65 2.91
CA GLY A 68 11.80 -6.84 4.26
C GLY A 68 10.48 -6.10 4.50
N ILE A 69 10.38 -4.84 4.06
CA ILE A 69 9.15 -4.06 4.19
C ILE A 69 8.02 -4.65 3.37
N LEU A 70 8.26 -5.00 2.10
CA LEU A 70 7.22 -5.57 1.25
C LEU A 70 6.78 -6.96 1.73
N SER A 71 7.70 -7.79 2.24
CA SER A 71 7.35 -9.06 2.88
C SER A 71 6.50 -8.85 4.15
N ALA A 72 6.84 -7.86 4.98
CA ALA A 72 6.04 -7.54 6.16
C ALA A 72 4.64 -7.02 5.79
N ILE A 73 4.54 -6.12 4.80
CA ILE A 73 3.27 -5.65 4.24
C ILE A 73 2.46 -6.84 3.70
N ALA A 74 3.09 -7.77 2.97
CA ALA A 74 2.42 -8.96 2.45
C ALA A 74 1.82 -9.82 3.58
N VAL A 75 2.58 -10.06 4.65
CA VAL A 75 2.09 -10.82 5.83
C VAL A 75 0.92 -10.09 6.50
N PHE A 76 1.03 -8.78 6.73
CA PHE A 76 -0.06 -8.03 7.36
C PHE A 76 -1.33 -7.96 6.50
N LEU A 77 -1.19 -7.85 5.19
CA LEU A 77 -2.31 -7.92 4.25
C LEU A 77 -2.91 -9.33 4.17
N TRP A 78 -2.08 -10.37 4.31
CA TRP A 78 -2.55 -11.75 4.45
C TRP A 78 -3.38 -11.89 5.74
N SER A 79 -2.90 -11.38 6.86
CA SER A 79 -3.64 -11.42 8.14
C SER A 79 -4.85 -10.49 8.21
N TYR A 80 -5.09 -9.65 7.21
CA TYR A 80 -6.24 -8.76 7.17
C TYR A 80 -7.50 -9.52 6.73
N GLU A 81 -8.39 -9.77 7.69
CA GLU A 81 -9.68 -10.43 7.42
C GLU A 81 -10.76 -9.46 6.94
N GLY A 82 -10.65 -8.18 7.30
CA GLY A 82 -11.66 -7.15 7.02
C GLY A 82 -13.02 -7.46 7.63
N TYR A 83 -14.10 -6.99 6.99
CA TYR A 83 -15.47 -7.24 7.47
C TYR A 83 -16.06 -8.49 6.82
N ARG A 84 -16.94 -9.20 7.54
CA ARG A 84 -17.66 -10.34 6.98
C ARG A 84 -18.48 -9.89 5.75
N PRO A 85 -18.38 -10.60 4.62
CA PRO A 85 -19.13 -10.25 3.42
C PRO A 85 -20.63 -10.37 3.68
N ARG A 86 -21.42 -9.43 3.12
CA ARG A 86 -22.89 -9.50 3.20
C ARG A 86 -23.43 -10.46 2.14
N PRO A 87 -24.63 -11.06 2.35
CA PRO A 87 -25.27 -11.88 1.32
C PRO A 87 -25.37 -11.13 -0.02
N GLY A 88 -24.83 -11.72 -1.10
CA GLY A 88 -24.80 -11.12 -2.44
C GLY A 88 -23.54 -10.32 -2.79
N GLU A 89 -22.60 -10.12 -1.85
CA GLU A 89 -21.30 -9.50 -2.16
C GLU A 89 -20.32 -10.51 -2.78
N TRP A 90 -19.97 -10.33 -4.05
CA TRP A 90 -19.01 -11.19 -4.76
C TRP A 90 -17.54 -10.87 -4.45
N LEU A 91 -17.26 -9.69 -3.91
CA LEU A 91 -15.92 -9.21 -3.60
C LEU A 91 -15.80 -8.92 -2.09
N SER A 92 -14.95 -9.69 -1.41
CA SER A 92 -14.67 -9.56 0.02
C SER A 92 -13.33 -8.85 0.29
N ASP A 93 -13.23 -8.20 1.46
CA ASP A 93 -11.97 -7.69 2.00
C ASP A 93 -10.87 -8.75 2.05
N LEU A 94 -11.24 -9.99 2.40
CA LEU A 94 -10.32 -11.12 2.44
C LEU A 94 -9.68 -11.36 1.07
N MET A 95 -10.49 -11.49 0.02
CA MET A 95 -9.98 -11.74 -1.34
C MET A 95 -9.06 -10.62 -1.82
N ALA A 96 -9.44 -9.36 -1.60
CA ALA A 96 -8.61 -8.22 -1.95
C ALA A 96 -7.31 -8.18 -1.13
N GLY A 97 -7.36 -8.54 0.16
CA GLY A 97 -6.20 -8.65 1.04
C GLY A 97 -5.21 -9.72 0.56
N ARG A 98 -5.70 -10.91 0.19
CA ARG A 98 -4.86 -11.98 -0.38
C ARG A 98 -4.27 -11.59 -1.73
N ALA A 99 -5.05 -10.95 -2.61
CA ALA A 99 -4.55 -10.46 -3.89
C ALA A 99 -3.43 -9.43 -3.70
N ALA A 100 -3.64 -8.44 -2.82
CA ALA A 100 -2.63 -7.45 -2.48
C ALA A 100 -1.38 -8.08 -1.86
N SER A 101 -1.56 -9.03 -0.95
CA SER A 101 -0.46 -9.78 -0.30
C SER A 101 0.39 -10.53 -1.32
N LEU A 102 -0.23 -11.29 -2.23
CA LEU A 102 0.48 -12.03 -3.28
C LEU A 102 1.20 -11.09 -4.25
N GLY A 103 0.57 -9.97 -4.61
CA GLY A 103 1.20 -8.92 -5.42
C GLY A 103 2.46 -8.35 -4.75
N ALA A 104 2.36 -7.96 -3.47
CA ALA A 104 3.49 -7.44 -2.70
C ALA A 104 4.63 -8.47 -2.58
N LEU A 105 4.29 -9.75 -2.36
CA LEU A 105 5.27 -10.82 -2.28
C LEU A 105 5.97 -11.07 -3.62
N ALA A 106 5.23 -11.01 -4.73
CA ALA A 106 5.81 -11.11 -6.07
C ALA A 106 6.82 -9.98 -6.31
N VAL A 107 6.47 -8.74 -5.97
CA VAL A 107 7.37 -7.58 -6.07
C VAL A 107 8.62 -7.76 -5.20
N ALA A 108 8.47 -8.28 -3.98
CA ALA A 108 9.56 -8.47 -3.04
C ALA A 108 10.55 -9.57 -3.47
N LEU A 109 10.05 -10.70 -3.98
CA LEU A 109 10.87 -11.90 -4.20
C LEU A 109 11.30 -12.10 -5.67
N ILE A 110 10.64 -11.42 -6.60
CA ILE A 110 10.88 -11.56 -8.03
C ILE A 110 11.27 -10.17 -8.55
N PRO A 111 12.57 -9.87 -8.69
CA PRO A 111 13.01 -8.51 -9.03
C PRO A 111 12.82 -8.17 -10.51
N THR A 112 12.81 -6.87 -10.81
CA THR A 112 12.85 -6.33 -12.18
C THR A 112 14.16 -6.65 -12.89
N ALA A 113 14.26 -6.34 -14.19
CA ALA A 113 15.54 -6.44 -14.89
C ALA A 113 16.59 -5.47 -14.29
N PRO A 114 17.84 -5.91 -14.07
CA PRO A 114 18.91 -5.06 -13.57
C PRO A 114 19.39 -4.09 -14.65
N GLY A 115 19.88 -2.91 -14.24
CA GLY A 115 20.48 -1.94 -15.17
C GLY A 115 21.93 -2.27 -15.58
N GLN A 116 22.54 -3.25 -14.92
CA GLN A 116 23.90 -3.71 -15.16
C GLN A 116 23.98 -5.24 -14.96
N PRO A 117 25.00 -5.92 -15.47
CA PRO A 117 25.20 -7.35 -15.22
C PRO A 117 25.35 -7.64 -13.73
N VAL A 118 24.51 -8.54 -13.20
CA VAL A 118 24.52 -9.00 -11.80
C VAL A 118 24.30 -10.51 -11.75
N ALA A 119 24.71 -11.15 -10.66
CA ALA A 119 24.34 -12.54 -10.40
C ALA A 119 22.82 -12.67 -10.30
N CYS A 120 22.25 -13.71 -10.93
CA CYS A 120 20.81 -13.94 -10.88
C CYS A 120 20.38 -14.33 -9.46
N THR A 121 19.20 -13.84 -9.07
CA THR A 121 18.47 -14.38 -7.91
C THR A 121 17.81 -15.71 -8.27
N LEU A 122 17.37 -16.49 -7.28
CA LEU A 122 16.70 -17.78 -7.52
C LEU A 122 15.58 -17.68 -8.58
N SER A 123 14.69 -16.70 -8.44
CA SER A 123 13.58 -16.49 -9.38
C SER A 123 14.09 -16.16 -10.80
N GLN A 124 15.15 -15.38 -10.93
CA GLN A 124 15.74 -15.04 -12.23
C GLN A 124 16.56 -16.19 -12.84
N CYS A 125 17.24 -17.02 -12.03
CA CYS A 125 17.96 -18.17 -12.55
C CYS A 125 16.99 -19.25 -13.07
N VAL A 126 15.83 -19.40 -12.43
CA VAL A 126 14.81 -20.38 -12.84
C VAL A 126 13.95 -19.87 -13.99
N LEU A 127 13.50 -18.62 -13.95
CA LEU A 127 12.55 -18.06 -14.93
C LEU A 127 13.22 -17.30 -16.08
N GLY A 128 14.47 -16.87 -15.89
CA GLY A 128 15.12 -15.87 -16.73
C GLY A 128 14.74 -14.43 -16.35
N PHE A 129 15.61 -13.48 -16.69
CA PHE A 129 15.44 -12.05 -16.34
C PHE A 129 14.16 -11.44 -16.92
N SER A 130 13.80 -11.76 -18.16
CA SER A 130 12.62 -11.21 -18.82
C SER A 130 11.32 -11.66 -18.17
N ALA A 131 11.16 -12.97 -17.92
CA ALA A 131 9.95 -13.51 -17.30
C ALA A 131 9.81 -13.06 -15.84
N ALA A 132 10.92 -13.02 -15.09
CA ALA A 132 10.94 -12.46 -13.75
C ALA A 132 10.51 -10.99 -13.74
N SER A 133 11.05 -10.17 -14.66
CA SER A 133 10.66 -8.77 -14.80
C SER A 133 9.17 -8.61 -15.13
N THR A 134 8.63 -9.39 -16.06
CA THR A 134 7.19 -9.38 -16.38
C THR A 134 6.34 -9.75 -15.15
N LEU A 135 6.72 -10.79 -14.42
CA LEU A 135 6.00 -11.23 -13.23
C LEU A 135 6.06 -10.20 -12.10
N HIS A 136 7.19 -9.49 -11.97
CA HIS A 136 7.31 -8.34 -11.07
C HIS A 136 6.30 -7.25 -11.42
N TRP A 137 6.23 -6.84 -12.70
CA TRP A 137 5.29 -5.81 -13.16
C TRP A 137 3.82 -6.21 -12.95
N LEU A 138 3.48 -7.47 -13.23
CA LEU A 138 2.14 -8.01 -12.94
C LEU A 138 1.84 -8.03 -11.45
N GLY A 139 2.83 -8.40 -10.62
CA GLY A 139 2.74 -8.36 -9.16
C GLY A 139 2.51 -6.94 -8.63
N ALA A 140 3.24 -5.95 -9.16
CA ALA A 140 3.08 -4.54 -8.80
C ALA A 140 1.69 -4.01 -9.21
N ALA A 141 1.23 -4.32 -10.43
CA ALA A 141 -0.10 -3.97 -10.90
C ALA A 141 -1.20 -4.60 -10.04
N LEU A 142 -1.05 -5.88 -9.66
CA LEU A 142 -1.98 -6.58 -8.77
C LEU A 142 -1.99 -5.94 -7.38
N PHE A 143 -0.81 -5.64 -6.83
CA PHE A 143 -0.66 -5.03 -5.52
C PHE A 143 -1.34 -3.66 -5.46
N PHE A 144 -0.90 -2.70 -6.27
CA PHE A 144 -1.46 -1.35 -6.27
C PHE A 144 -2.91 -1.33 -6.75
N GLY A 145 -3.29 -2.19 -7.70
CA GLY A 145 -4.68 -2.34 -8.14
C GLY A 145 -5.61 -2.80 -7.02
N ALA A 146 -5.18 -3.79 -6.22
CA ALA A 146 -5.93 -4.23 -5.05
C ALA A 146 -6.02 -3.13 -3.97
N LEU A 147 -4.96 -2.33 -3.77
CA LEU A 147 -5.00 -1.18 -2.85
C LEU A 147 -5.95 -0.07 -3.34
N ALA A 148 -5.97 0.22 -4.64
CA ALA A 148 -6.94 1.13 -5.23
C ALA A 148 -8.38 0.61 -5.06
N LEU A 149 -8.61 -0.69 -5.25
CA LEU A 149 -9.88 -1.35 -5.01
C LEU A 149 -10.34 -1.23 -3.54
N PHE A 150 -9.42 -1.42 -2.60
CA PHE A 150 -9.67 -1.15 -1.19
C PHE A 150 -10.18 0.28 -0.97
N CYS A 151 -9.46 1.25 -1.53
CA CYS A 151 -9.75 2.67 -1.36
C CYS A 151 -11.09 3.08 -1.99
N LEU A 152 -11.39 2.62 -3.21
CA LEU A 152 -12.55 3.10 -3.97
C LEU A 152 -13.85 2.34 -3.65
N VAL A 153 -13.73 1.06 -3.31
CA VAL A 153 -14.89 0.18 -3.14
C VAL A 153 -15.01 -0.26 -1.69
N LEU A 154 -14.01 -0.98 -1.16
CA LEU A 154 -14.17 -1.72 0.10
C LEU A 154 -14.24 -0.81 1.32
N PHE A 155 -13.33 0.16 1.45
CA PHE A 155 -13.29 1.06 2.60
C PHE A 155 -14.45 2.05 2.63
N VAL A 156 -15.05 2.31 1.46
CA VAL A 156 -16.19 3.21 1.30
C VAL A 156 -17.52 2.55 1.66
N ARG A 157 -17.58 1.21 1.71
CA ARG A 157 -18.78 0.46 2.13
C ARG A 157 -19.28 0.92 3.52
N GLY A 158 -20.59 0.77 3.71
CA GLY A 158 -21.31 1.20 4.90
C GLY A 158 -21.96 2.58 4.69
N ALA A 159 -23.29 2.61 4.69
CA ALA A 159 -24.10 3.81 4.57
C ALA A 159 -24.70 4.16 5.93
N HIS A 160 -23.87 4.77 6.79
CA HIS A 160 -24.37 5.44 7.98
C HIS A 160 -24.15 6.95 7.76
N PRO A 161 -25.18 7.80 7.96
CA PRO A 161 -25.05 9.24 7.86
C PRO A 161 -24.23 9.75 9.05
N ASP A 162 -22.91 9.58 8.95
CA ASP A 162 -21.91 10.04 9.91
C ASP A 162 -20.94 10.99 9.19
N PRO A 163 -20.76 12.23 9.68
CA PRO A 163 -19.78 13.17 9.15
C PRO A 163 -18.35 12.62 9.09
N GLU A 164 -17.89 11.89 10.12
CA GLU A 164 -16.53 11.32 10.14
C GLU A 164 -16.37 10.23 9.06
N LYS A 165 -17.39 9.38 8.87
CA LYS A 165 -17.44 8.40 7.78
C LYS A 165 -17.41 9.08 6.40
N THR A 166 -18.10 10.20 6.23
CA THR A 166 -18.13 10.94 4.96
C THR A 166 -16.76 11.53 4.63
N ALA A 167 -16.12 12.18 5.60
CA ALA A 167 -14.76 12.69 5.49
C ALA A 167 -13.74 11.56 5.19
N SER A 168 -13.83 10.44 5.90
CA SER A 168 -12.99 9.25 5.65
C SER A 168 -13.17 8.72 4.23
N ASN A 169 -14.42 8.59 3.76
CA ASN A 169 -14.73 8.12 2.41
C ASN A 169 -14.19 9.06 1.32
N ARG A 170 -14.12 10.37 1.59
CA ARG A 170 -13.48 11.34 0.68
C ARG A 170 -11.98 11.11 0.58
N ILE A 171 -11.30 10.92 1.72
CA ILE A 171 -9.86 10.60 1.75
C ILE A 171 -9.61 9.29 0.99
N TYR A 172 -10.37 8.23 1.27
CA TYR A 172 -10.21 6.95 0.57
C TYR A 172 -10.36 7.11 -0.94
N ARG A 173 -11.38 7.84 -1.42
CA ARG A 173 -11.56 8.07 -2.85
C ARG A 173 -10.41 8.85 -3.47
N ALA A 174 -9.93 9.90 -2.81
CA ALA A 174 -8.77 10.66 -3.28
C ALA A 174 -7.53 9.75 -3.40
N CYS A 175 -7.22 8.97 -2.36
CA CYS A 175 -6.11 8.01 -2.37
C CYS A 175 -6.25 6.98 -3.50
N GLY A 176 -7.43 6.41 -3.68
CA GLY A 176 -7.70 5.41 -4.72
C GLY A 176 -7.49 5.96 -6.13
N TRP A 177 -8.00 7.16 -6.41
CA TRP A 177 -7.80 7.81 -7.72
C TRP A 177 -6.36 8.23 -7.96
N ILE A 178 -5.63 8.67 -6.92
CA ILE A 178 -4.20 8.96 -7.01
C ILE A 178 -3.41 7.70 -7.41
N ILE A 179 -3.71 6.56 -6.77
CA ILE A 179 -3.05 5.27 -7.11
C ILE A 179 -3.33 4.90 -8.57
N LEU A 180 -4.59 4.96 -9.02
CA LEU A 180 -4.95 4.64 -10.41
C LEU A 180 -4.29 5.60 -11.41
N ALA A 181 -4.25 6.90 -11.11
CA ALA A 181 -3.58 7.89 -11.97
C ALA A 181 -2.07 7.61 -12.06
N ALA A 182 -1.42 7.27 -10.94
CA ALA A 182 -0.01 6.91 -10.93
C ALA A 182 0.26 5.66 -11.78
N LEU A 183 -0.54 4.60 -11.63
CA LEU A 183 -0.43 3.39 -12.44
C LEU A 183 -0.65 3.67 -13.93
N ALA A 184 -1.65 4.46 -14.27
CA ALA A 184 -1.93 4.84 -15.65
C ALA A 184 -0.77 5.64 -16.26
N LEU A 185 -0.22 6.61 -15.52
CA LEU A 185 0.93 7.41 -15.97
C LEU A 185 2.20 6.56 -16.13
N ILE A 186 2.47 5.63 -15.22
CA ILE A 186 3.56 4.67 -15.37
C ILE A 186 3.37 3.84 -16.64
N GLY A 187 2.17 3.28 -16.86
CA GLY A 187 1.83 2.55 -18.07
C GLY A 187 2.05 3.37 -19.35
N LEU A 188 1.63 4.64 -19.36
CA LEU A 188 1.84 5.56 -20.47
C LEU A 188 3.34 5.82 -20.73
N ILE A 189 4.14 6.01 -19.69
CA ILE A 189 5.60 6.19 -19.81
C ILE A 189 6.24 4.93 -20.41
N LEU A 190 5.85 3.75 -19.96
CA LEU A 190 6.39 2.47 -20.46
C LEU A 190 6.04 2.24 -21.94
N LEU A 191 4.85 2.65 -22.37
CA LEU A 191 4.39 2.55 -23.75
C LEU A 191 4.89 3.70 -24.66
N SER A 192 5.51 4.73 -24.09
CA SER A 192 5.98 5.89 -24.84
C SER A 192 7.21 5.55 -25.73
N PRO A 193 7.39 6.25 -26.86
CA PRO A 193 8.59 6.11 -27.68
C PRO A 193 9.89 6.44 -26.93
N GLU A 194 11.01 5.84 -27.35
CA GLU A 194 12.33 6.05 -26.73
C GLU A 194 12.78 7.51 -26.61
N PRO A 195 12.51 8.41 -27.58
CA PRO A 195 12.83 9.83 -27.42
C PRO A 195 12.13 10.48 -26.21
N VAL A 196 10.86 10.13 -25.97
CA VAL A 196 10.08 10.65 -24.84
C VAL A 196 10.63 10.09 -23.53
N LYS A 197 10.88 8.77 -23.47
CA LYS A 197 11.49 8.13 -22.28
C LYS A 197 12.82 8.77 -21.94
N THR A 198 13.69 8.99 -22.93
CA THR A 198 15.01 9.59 -22.75
C THR A 198 14.92 11.00 -22.16
N GLN A 199 13.98 11.83 -22.62
CA GLN A 199 13.74 13.17 -22.06
C GLN A 199 13.26 13.13 -20.61
N LEU A 200 12.47 12.12 -20.24
CA LEU A 200 11.92 11.96 -18.89
C LEU A 200 12.89 11.28 -17.92
N THR A 201 13.87 10.51 -18.40
CA THR A 201 14.84 9.76 -17.57
C THR A 201 15.46 10.57 -16.43
N PRO A 202 15.92 11.83 -16.64
CA PRO A 202 16.51 12.64 -15.57
C PRO A 202 15.55 12.97 -14.43
N LEU A 203 14.24 13.02 -14.71
CA LEU A 203 13.20 13.36 -13.73
C LEU A 203 12.84 12.19 -12.80
N ARG A 204 13.27 10.97 -13.14
CA ARG A 204 12.91 9.73 -12.41
C ARG A 204 11.40 9.60 -12.16
N PRO A 205 10.55 9.76 -13.20
CA PRO A 205 9.11 9.90 -13.00
C PRO A 205 8.47 8.64 -12.38
N VAL A 206 8.96 7.45 -12.71
CA VAL A 206 8.43 6.19 -12.16
C VAL A 206 8.64 6.14 -10.65
N PHE A 207 9.83 6.49 -10.14
CA PHE A 207 10.08 6.59 -8.69
C PHE A 207 9.10 7.52 -7.98
N TRP A 208 8.85 8.71 -8.54
CA TRP A 208 7.93 9.68 -7.93
C TRP A 208 6.48 9.22 -7.98
N LEU A 209 6.03 8.65 -9.09
CA LEU A 209 4.68 8.11 -9.23
C LEU A 209 4.45 6.94 -8.26
N GLU A 210 5.42 6.04 -8.13
CA GLU A 210 5.39 4.95 -7.14
C GLU A 210 5.38 5.49 -5.71
N THR A 211 6.18 6.53 -5.41
CA THR A 211 6.21 7.19 -4.10
C THR A 211 4.86 7.83 -3.75
N ILE A 212 4.26 8.56 -4.70
CA ILE A 212 2.95 9.18 -4.53
C ILE A 212 1.87 8.12 -4.32
N ALA A 213 1.86 7.05 -5.12
CA ALA A 213 0.95 5.93 -4.93
C ALA A 213 1.15 5.23 -3.57
N THR A 214 2.42 5.11 -3.13
CA THR A 214 2.79 4.53 -1.84
C THR A 214 2.24 5.37 -0.68
N PHE A 215 2.43 6.70 -0.72
CA PHE A 215 1.87 7.60 0.29
C PHE A 215 0.34 7.66 0.25
N ALA A 216 -0.27 7.59 -0.92
CA ALA A 216 -1.71 7.53 -1.05
C ALA A 216 -2.28 6.27 -0.37
N PHE A 217 -1.69 5.09 -0.59
CA PHE A 217 -2.12 3.90 0.14
C PHE A 217 -1.81 4.01 1.64
N ALA A 218 -0.62 4.49 2.02
CA ALA A 218 -0.23 4.60 3.42
C ALA A 218 -1.23 5.47 4.19
N THR A 219 -1.64 6.59 3.59
CA THR A 219 -2.70 7.47 4.11
C THR A 219 -4.01 6.71 4.32
N SER A 220 -4.49 5.99 3.31
CA SER A 220 -5.79 5.29 3.41
C SER A 220 -5.78 4.22 4.49
N TRP A 221 -4.68 3.48 4.67
CA TRP A 221 -4.52 2.50 5.74
C TRP A 221 -4.39 3.14 7.12
N MET A 222 -3.73 4.30 7.25
CA MET A 222 -3.65 5.03 8.51
C MET A 222 -4.99 5.61 8.95
N VAL A 223 -5.81 6.08 8.01
CA VAL A 223 -7.20 6.50 8.28
C VAL A 223 -8.04 5.28 8.68
N LYS A 224 -7.95 4.17 7.93
CA LYS A 224 -8.68 2.92 8.23
C LYS A 224 -8.26 2.28 9.56
N GLY A 225 -7.03 2.52 9.99
CA GLY A 225 -6.46 2.11 11.27
C GLY A 225 -6.72 3.08 12.41
N ASP A 226 -7.55 4.11 12.22
CA ASP A 226 -7.89 5.13 13.23
C ASP A 226 -6.70 5.98 13.73
N ALA A 227 -5.53 5.90 13.09
CA ALA A 227 -4.35 6.68 13.49
C ALA A 227 -4.47 8.16 13.09
N MET A 228 -5.33 8.48 12.11
CA MET A 228 -5.57 9.85 11.62
C MET A 228 -6.95 10.41 12.05
N LYS A 229 -7.54 9.89 13.13
CA LYS A 229 -8.82 10.38 13.68
C LYS A 229 -8.90 11.91 13.84
N PRO A 230 -7.88 12.62 14.34
CA PRO A 230 -7.92 14.08 14.45
C PRO A 230 -8.11 14.78 13.09
N VAL A 231 -7.46 14.30 12.03
CA VAL A 231 -7.57 14.85 10.67
C VAL A 231 -8.98 14.59 10.12
N VAL A 232 -9.50 13.38 10.30
CA VAL A 232 -10.86 13.02 9.87
C VAL A 232 -11.89 13.91 10.55
N ARG A 233 -11.77 14.13 11.86
CA ARG A 233 -12.65 15.02 12.63
C ARG A 233 -12.58 16.46 12.15
N ALA A 234 -11.39 16.99 11.95
CA ALA A 234 -11.21 18.35 11.44
C ALA A 234 -11.90 18.55 10.08
N LEU A 235 -11.78 17.59 9.17
CA LEU A 235 -12.48 17.62 7.88
C LEU A 235 -14.00 17.53 8.03
N ALA A 236 -14.49 16.63 8.89
CA ALA A 236 -15.92 16.50 9.18
C ALA A 236 -16.51 17.79 9.79
N HIS A 237 -15.77 18.48 10.65
CA HIS A 237 -16.17 19.77 11.22
C HIS A 237 -16.22 20.86 10.14
N ALA A 238 -15.19 20.95 9.29
CA ALA A 238 -15.16 21.92 8.20
C ALA A 238 -16.32 21.72 7.20
N GLU A 239 -16.77 20.48 6.99
CA GLU A 239 -17.87 20.14 6.09
C GLU A 239 -19.26 20.40 6.72
N THR A 240 -19.39 20.33 8.04
CA THR A 240 -20.67 20.50 8.75
C THR A 240 -20.88 21.88 9.35
N GLY A 241 -19.86 22.73 9.40
CA GLY A 241 -19.94 24.10 9.93
C GLY A 241 -20.16 24.19 11.44
N ARG A 242 -19.99 23.10 12.21
CA ARG A 242 -20.11 23.11 13.69
C ARG A 242 -18.74 23.34 14.34
N PRO A 243 -18.61 24.23 15.34
CA PRO A 243 -17.36 24.44 16.06
C PRO A 243 -16.95 23.16 16.81
N ALA A 244 -15.64 22.94 16.94
CA ALA A 244 -15.06 21.82 17.67
C ALA A 244 -15.40 21.91 19.18
N PRO A 245 -15.68 20.79 19.87
CA PRO A 245 -15.79 20.77 21.32
C PRO A 245 -14.43 20.98 22.01
#